data_AF-A0A348S5A9-F1
#
_entry.id   AF-A0A348S5A9-F1
#
_cell.length_a   1.000
_cell.length_b   1.000
_cell.length_c   1.000
_cell.angle_alpha   90.00
_cell.angle_beta   90.00
_cell.angle_gamma   90.00
#
_symmetry.space_group_name_H-M   'P 1'
#
loop_
_entity.id
_entity.type
_entity.pdbx_description
1 polymer ?
#
loop_
_entity_poly.entity_id
_entity_poly.type
_entity_poly.pdbx_seq_one_letter_code
_entity_poly.pdbx_strand_id
1 'polypeptide(L)'
;MSRPFNQSAIENASRWFALVPGEIRTGDGFQDAGRSLWAFMAGRSGSASFASGIRRTRDFNQPNKTPRSAFMMLYSSWHGDWNVSDAFLRACLASLDTGLAAMSGLVGPWHLQSLGRGECLGFAYLQSANQSPHSATRALAILGDPTLGNYFTSPVSGLKVSMTESERRLNWSLPELKEIEGVYVYRLDQDQDRYMLLDRLSTGMTQWTLPEDMPRRQRFMVRVARWIHSSSGVFAHLSPGVTVVVD
;
A
#
# COMPACT_ATOMS: atom_id res chain seq x y z
N MET A 1 2.83 -6.09 -30.13
CA MET A 1 1.50 -5.45 -30.05
C MET A 1 1.28 -4.97 -28.64
N SER A 2 0.92 -3.70 -28.43
CA SER A 2 0.54 -3.18 -27.12
C SER A 2 -0.70 -3.93 -26.61
N ARG A 3 -0.66 -4.43 -25.36
CA ARG A 3 -1.84 -5.07 -24.75
C ARG A 3 -2.93 -4.01 -24.47
N PRO A 4 -4.22 -4.30 -24.72
CA PRO A 4 -5.32 -3.41 -24.35
C PRO A 4 -5.34 -3.09 -22.84
N PHE A 5 -5.73 -1.86 -22.48
CA PHE A 5 -5.77 -1.40 -21.08
C PHE A 5 -6.59 -2.32 -20.17
N ASN A 6 -7.80 -2.65 -20.61
CA ASN A 6 -8.73 -3.52 -19.89
C ASN A 6 -8.14 -4.91 -19.66
N GLN A 7 -7.47 -5.49 -20.65
CA GLN A 7 -6.80 -6.77 -20.51
C GLN A 7 -5.68 -6.69 -19.47
N SER A 8 -4.85 -5.65 -19.51
CA SER A 8 -3.78 -5.46 -18.52
C SER A 8 -4.34 -5.26 -17.11
N ALA A 9 -5.47 -4.58 -16.95
CA ALA A 9 -6.15 -4.41 -15.66
C ALA A 9 -6.64 -5.76 -15.11
N ILE A 10 -7.32 -6.56 -15.94
CA ILE A 10 -7.85 -7.88 -15.55
C ILE A 10 -6.71 -8.85 -15.22
N GLU A 11 -5.61 -8.85 -15.98
CA GLU A 11 -4.44 -9.69 -15.72
C GLU A 11 -3.74 -9.35 -14.41
N ASN A 12 -3.70 -8.07 -14.01
CA ASN A 12 -3.14 -7.68 -12.72
C ASN A 12 -4.11 -8.06 -11.59
N ALA A 13 -5.40 -7.74 -11.74
CA ALA A 13 -6.43 -8.07 -10.75
C ALA A 13 -6.50 -9.58 -10.46
N SER A 14 -6.43 -10.43 -11.50
CA SER A 14 -6.45 -11.89 -11.33
C SER A 14 -5.26 -12.42 -10.53
N ARG A 15 -4.08 -11.80 -10.66
CA ARG A 15 -2.88 -12.14 -9.90
C ARG A 15 -2.92 -11.64 -8.47
N TRP A 16 -3.64 -10.55 -8.21
CA TRP A 16 -3.75 -9.96 -6.88
C TRP A 16 -4.82 -10.66 -6.02
N PHE A 17 -6.01 -10.87 -6.56
CA PHE A 17 -7.22 -11.17 -5.77
C PHE A 17 -8.01 -12.39 -6.23
N ALA A 18 -7.49 -13.15 -7.22
CA ALA A 18 -8.26 -14.11 -8.01
C ALA A 18 -9.39 -13.46 -8.81
N LEU A 19 -9.92 -14.20 -9.78
CA LEU A 19 -11.13 -13.79 -10.50
C LEU A 19 -12.35 -14.35 -9.77
N VAL A 20 -12.76 -13.67 -8.70
CA VAL A 20 -14.01 -13.97 -7.99
C VAL A 20 -15.17 -13.26 -8.70
N PRO A 21 -16.24 -13.97 -9.10
CA PRO A 21 -17.42 -13.34 -9.69
C PRO A 21 -17.98 -12.23 -8.80
N GLY A 22 -18.19 -11.04 -9.36
CA GLY A 22 -18.76 -9.88 -8.65
C GLY A 22 -17.75 -8.92 -8.01
N GLU A 23 -16.49 -9.32 -7.83
CA GLU A 23 -15.45 -8.46 -7.24
C GLU A 23 -14.85 -7.46 -8.26
N ILE A 24 -14.90 -7.79 -9.55
CA ILE A 24 -14.55 -6.87 -10.63
C ILE A 24 -15.82 -6.18 -11.13
N ARG A 25 -15.80 -4.85 -11.08
CA ARG A 25 -16.90 -3.99 -11.53
C ARG A 25 -16.46 -3.17 -12.73
N THR A 26 -17.30 -3.13 -13.75
CA THR A 26 -17.12 -2.31 -14.95
C THR A 26 -18.15 -1.19 -14.92
N GLY A 27 -17.73 0.06 -15.16
CA GLY A 27 -18.62 1.22 -15.13
C GLY A 27 -17.86 2.53 -14.95
N ASP A 28 -18.57 3.61 -14.60
CA ASP A 28 -17.95 4.88 -14.25
C ASP A 28 -17.41 4.82 -12.81
N GLY A 29 -16.08 4.84 -12.67
CA GLY A 29 -15.38 4.84 -11.38
C GLY A 29 -15.70 6.04 -10.47
N PHE A 30 -16.37 7.09 -10.98
CA PHE A 30 -16.78 8.28 -10.23
C PHE A 30 -18.24 8.25 -9.78
N GLN A 31 -19.12 7.44 -10.39
CA GLN A 31 -20.56 7.39 -10.08
C GLN A 31 -21.00 6.05 -9.50
N ASP A 32 -20.45 4.95 -10.00
CA ASP A 32 -20.99 3.60 -9.77
C ASP A 32 -20.05 2.71 -8.95
N ALA A 33 -18.89 3.22 -8.55
CA ALA A 33 -17.95 2.47 -7.73
C ALA A 33 -18.30 2.62 -6.24
N GLY A 34 -18.92 1.60 -5.66
CA GLY A 34 -18.80 1.39 -4.21
C GLY A 34 -17.32 1.33 -3.80
N ARG A 35 -17.00 1.28 -2.50
CA ARG A 35 -15.59 1.28 -2.07
C ARG A 35 -14.80 0.14 -2.72
N SER A 36 -13.63 0.46 -3.26
CA SER A 36 -12.69 -0.49 -3.87
C SER A 36 -11.26 -0.22 -3.45
N LEU A 37 -10.43 -1.26 -3.50
CA LEU A 37 -9.00 -1.09 -3.31
C LEU A 37 -8.36 -0.43 -4.54
N TRP A 38 -8.76 -0.83 -5.75
CA TRP A 38 -8.24 -0.32 -7.02
C TRP A 38 -9.35 0.19 -7.94
N ALA A 39 -9.08 1.29 -8.64
CA ALA A 39 -9.80 1.70 -9.85
C ALA A 39 -8.82 1.82 -11.03
N PHE A 40 -9.10 1.07 -12.09
CA PHE A 40 -8.44 1.20 -13.39
C PHE A 40 -9.34 1.99 -14.32
N MET A 41 -8.95 3.21 -14.66
CA MET A 41 -9.79 4.14 -15.43
C MET A 41 -9.07 4.58 -16.69
N ALA A 42 -9.74 4.44 -17.84
CA ALA A 42 -9.24 4.90 -19.13
C ALA A 42 -10.15 5.96 -19.73
N GLY A 43 -9.58 6.97 -20.37
CA GLY A 43 -10.37 8.00 -21.03
C GLY A 43 -9.52 9.10 -21.64
N ARG A 44 -10.11 9.83 -22.60
CA ARG A 44 -9.50 11.06 -23.12
C ARG A 44 -9.42 12.09 -22.00
N SER A 45 -8.28 12.73 -21.83
CA SER A 45 -8.03 13.67 -20.74
C SER A 45 -7.35 14.94 -21.23
N GLY A 46 -7.41 15.98 -20.41
CA GLY A 46 -6.43 17.07 -20.36
C GLY A 46 -5.72 17.03 -19.00
N SER A 47 -4.79 17.95 -18.76
CA SER A 47 -4.09 17.99 -17.46
C SER A 47 -5.05 18.17 -16.27
N ALA A 48 -6.11 18.96 -16.44
CA ALA A 48 -7.11 19.28 -15.41
C ALA A 48 -8.43 18.49 -15.54
N SER A 49 -8.54 17.54 -16.48
CA SER A 49 -9.81 16.88 -16.79
C SER A 49 -9.68 15.41 -17.19
N PHE A 50 -10.77 14.66 -17.08
CA PHE A 50 -10.86 13.25 -17.48
C PHE A 50 -12.18 12.95 -18.17
N ALA A 51 -12.25 11.81 -18.87
CA ALA A 51 -13.43 11.36 -19.62
C ALA A 51 -14.00 12.45 -20.53
N SER A 52 -13.16 13.00 -21.42
CA SER A 52 -13.55 14.08 -22.36
C SER A 52 -14.10 15.34 -21.69
N GLY A 53 -13.64 15.64 -20.46
CA GLY A 53 -14.02 16.86 -19.74
C GLY A 53 -15.22 16.72 -18.80
N ILE A 54 -15.82 15.52 -18.73
CA ILE A 54 -16.92 15.21 -17.82
C ILE A 54 -16.48 15.32 -16.36
N ARG A 55 -15.24 14.92 -16.05
CA ARG A 55 -14.62 15.06 -14.72
C ARG A 55 -13.54 16.11 -14.75
N ARG A 56 -13.43 16.91 -13.70
CA ARG A 56 -12.45 17.99 -13.53
C ARG A 56 -11.82 17.96 -12.15
N THR A 57 -10.63 18.56 -12.01
CA THR A 57 -9.93 18.70 -10.72
C THR A 57 -10.85 19.27 -9.62
N ARG A 58 -11.67 20.27 -9.94
CA ARG A 58 -12.62 20.89 -9.01
C ARG A 58 -13.69 19.93 -8.45
N ASP A 59 -13.95 18.80 -9.11
CA ASP A 59 -14.91 17.81 -8.61
C ASP A 59 -14.39 17.14 -7.33
N PHE A 60 -13.07 17.13 -7.11
CA PHE A 60 -12.45 16.61 -5.90
C PHE A 60 -12.71 17.44 -4.63
N ASN A 61 -13.29 18.64 -4.78
CA ASN A 61 -13.81 19.42 -3.65
C ASN A 61 -15.18 18.91 -3.16
N GLN A 62 -15.76 17.92 -3.83
CA GLN A 62 -17.11 17.40 -3.54
C GLN A 62 -17.02 15.88 -3.32
N PRO A 63 -17.15 15.35 -2.08
CA PRO A 63 -16.95 13.93 -1.80
C PRO A 63 -17.88 12.97 -2.56
N ASN A 64 -19.02 13.46 -3.07
CA ASN A 64 -19.94 12.69 -3.90
C ASN A 64 -19.56 12.65 -5.39
N LYS A 65 -18.46 13.30 -5.79
CA LYS A 65 -17.95 13.32 -7.16
C LYS A 65 -16.53 12.74 -7.30
N THR A 66 -15.99 12.16 -6.24
CA THR A 66 -14.66 11.55 -6.23
C THR A 66 -14.74 10.02 -6.31
N PRO A 67 -13.80 9.34 -7.00
CA PRO A 67 -13.71 7.90 -6.98
C PRO A 67 -13.53 7.36 -5.55
N ARG A 68 -14.29 6.33 -5.19
CA ARG A 68 -14.18 5.67 -3.88
C ARG A 68 -13.15 4.53 -3.90
N SER A 69 -11.97 4.82 -4.42
CA SER A 69 -10.87 3.84 -4.53
C SER A 69 -9.61 4.29 -3.82
N ALA A 70 -9.00 3.39 -3.04
CA ALA A 70 -7.75 3.67 -2.33
C ALA A 70 -6.61 3.95 -3.31
N PHE A 71 -6.50 3.13 -4.36
CA PHE A 71 -5.51 3.28 -5.42
C PHE A 71 -6.17 3.49 -6.78
N MET A 72 -5.59 4.35 -7.60
CA MET A 72 -6.09 4.66 -8.94
C MET A 72 -5.00 4.47 -9.99
N MET A 73 -5.34 3.81 -11.10
CA MET A 73 -4.51 3.71 -12.29
C MET A 73 -5.22 4.39 -13.46
N LEU A 74 -4.67 5.51 -13.92
CA LEU A 74 -5.22 6.36 -14.97
C LEU A 74 -4.51 6.10 -16.29
N TYR A 75 -5.23 5.58 -17.29
CA TYR A 75 -4.78 5.51 -18.66
C TYR A 75 -5.32 6.68 -19.46
N SER A 76 -4.49 7.70 -19.63
CA SER A 76 -4.91 8.96 -20.21
C SER A 76 -3.73 9.79 -20.75
N SER A 77 -4.01 10.72 -21.66
CA SER A 77 -2.99 11.42 -22.46
C SER A 77 -2.13 12.42 -21.70
N TRP A 78 -2.65 13.07 -20.66
CA TRP A 78 -2.00 14.21 -19.97
C TRP A 78 -1.83 14.04 -18.46
N HIS A 79 -2.27 12.93 -17.86
CA HIS A 79 -2.19 12.76 -16.40
C HIS A 79 -0.77 12.45 -15.90
N GLY A 80 0.17 12.18 -16.81
CA GLY A 80 1.60 12.16 -16.48
C GLY A 80 2.18 13.55 -16.17
N ASP A 81 1.52 14.62 -16.61
CA ASP A 81 1.97 16.00 -16.44
C ASP A 81 1.46 16.56 -15.11
N TRP A 82 1.87 15.93 -14.01
CA TRP A 82 1.40 16.27 -12.65
C TRP A 82 2.02 17.56 -12.09
N ASN A 83 3.01 18.12 -12.79
CA ASN A 83 3.78 19.30 -12.40
C ASN A 83 3.15 20.64 -12.85
N VAL A 84 1.90 20.64 -13.35
CA VAL A 84 1.15 21.86 -13.69
C VAL A 84 0.25 22.32 -12.55
N SER A 85 -0.34 23.52 -12.61
CA SER A 85 -1.19 24.06 -11.53
C SER A 85 -2.45 23.22 -11.26
N ASP A 86 -3.25 22.97 -12.30
CA ASP A 86 -4.42 22.08 -12.23
C ASP A 86 -4.07 20.70 -12.79
N ALA A 87 -3.66 19.80 -11.90
CA ALA A 87 -3.25 18.44 -12.25
C ALA A 87 -4.23 17.40 -11.71
N PHE A 88 -4.90 16.68 -12.60
CA PHE A 88 -5.90 15.67 -12.26
C PHE A 88 -5.30 14.51 -11.44
N LEU A 89 -4.08 14.07 -11.76
CA LEU A 89 -3.38 13.03 -10.99
C LEU A 89 -3.13 13.46 -9.54
N ARG A 90 -2.84 14.74 -9.28
CA ARG A 90 -2.73 15.26 -7.90
C ARG A 90 -4.10 15.37 -7.24
N ALA A 91 -5.13 15.81 -7.98
CA ALA A 91 -6.48 15.93 -7.45
C ALA A 91 -7.01 14.58 -6.94
N CYS A 92 -6.62 13.45 -7.57
CA CYS A 92 -6.91 12.11 -7.07
C CYS A 92 -6.53 11.89 -5.59
N LEU A 93 -5.41 12.47 -5.13
CA LEU A 93 -4.95 12.36 -3.74
C LEU A 93 -5.73 13.26 -2.76
N ALA A 94 -6.52 14.21 -3.27
CA ALA A 94 -7.33 15.12 -2.45
C ALA A 94 -8.72 14.55 -2.13
N SER A 95 -9.00 13.28 -2.50
CA SER A 95 -10.25 12.61 -2.15
C SER A 95 -10.35 12.47 -0.62
N LEU A 96 -11.47 12.87 -0.04
CA LEU A 96 -11.58 12.98 1.44
C LEU A 96 -11.45 11.66 2.19
N ASP A 97 -12.02 10.57 1.63
CA ASP A 97 -12.08 9.26 2.29
C ASP A 97 -11.20 8.20 1.60
N THR A 98 -10.53 8.56 0.50
CA THR A 98 -9.85 7.63 -0.44
C THR A 98 -8.63 8.29 -1.08
N GLY A 99 -8.03 7.70 -2.12
CA GLY A 99 -6.94 8.35 -2.85
C GLY A 99 -5.58 8.30 -2.16
N LEU A 100 -5.21 7.15 -1.61
CA LEU A 100 -3.89 6.93 -1.01
C LEU A 100 -2.75 6.99 -2.03
N ALA A 101 -3.00 6.54 -3.25
CA ALA A 101 -2.05 6.69 -4.36
C ALA A 101 -2.76 6.77 -5.71
N ALA A 102 -2.13 7.49 -6.64
CA ALA A 102 -2.59 7.61 -8.02
C ALA A 102 -1.43 7.41 -8.99
N MET A 103 -1.65 6.57 -9.98
CA MET A 103 -0.70 6.23 -11.03
C MET A 103 -1.22 6.72 -12.37
N SER A 104 -0.34 7.29 -13.18
CA SER A 104 -0.58 7.53 -14.60
C SER A 104 0.15 6.45 -15.40
N GLY A 105 -0.53 5.87 -16.38
CA GLY A 105 0.02 4.89 -17.30
C GLY A 105 -0.47 5.17 -18.71
N LEU A 106 0.28 5.89 -19.54
CA LEU A 106 -0.12 6.13 -20.95
C LEU A 106 0.27 4.95 -21.85
N VAL A 107 1.26 4.17 -21.44
CA VAL A 107 1.76 3.04 -22.22
C VAL A 107 1.91 1.83 -21.31
N GLY A 108 1.36 0.71 -21.75
CA GLY A 108 1.49 -0.59 -21.10
C GLY A 108 2.42 -1.52 -21.88
N PRO A 109 2.52 -2.79 -21.46
CA PRO A 109 1.80 -3.39 -20.34
C PRO A 109 2.31 -2.91 -18.96
N TRP A 110 1.44 -2.90 -17.94
CA TRP A 110 1.84 -2.62 -16.55
C TRP A 110 2.08 -3.93 -15.82
N HIS A 111 3.31 -4.11 -15.35
CA HIS A 111 3.79 -5.30 -14.67
C HIS A 111 3.66 -5.14 -13.15
N LEU A 112 2.42 -5.12 -12.66
CA LEU A 112 2.11 -4.84 -11.27
C LEU A 112 1.84 -6.11 -10.43
N GLN A 113 2.13 -7.29 -10.98
CA GLN A 113 1.88 -8.58 -10.33
C GLN A 113 2.57 -8.76 -8.97
N SER A 114 3.68 -8.05 -8.73
CA SER A 114 4.41 -8.10 -7.46
C SER A 114 3.58 -7.62 -6.27
N LEU A 115 2.60 -6.73 -6.48
CA LEU A 115 1.62 -6.36 -5.45
C LEU A 115 0.80 -7.55 -4.95
N GLY A 116 0.59 -8.57 -5.79
CA GLY A 116 -0.07 -9.82 -5.39
C GLY A 116 0.75 -10.60 -4.38
N ARG A 117 2.09 -10.47 -4.43
CA ARG A 117 3.06 -11.12 -3.53
C ARG A 117 3.40 -10.29 -2.29
N GLY A 118 2.71 -9.16 -2.07
CA GLY A 118 2.93 -8.30 -0.90
C GLY A 118 4.00 -7.24 -1.07
N GLU A 119 4.57 -7.07 -2.27
CA GLU A 119 5.46 -5.95 -2.55
C GLU A 119 4.69 -4.62 -2.55
N CYS A 120 5.41 -3.50 -2.42
CA CYS A 120 4.82 -2.18 -2.41
C CYS A 120 4.58 -1.62 -3.83
N LEU A 121 3.77 -0.55 -3.90
CA LEU A 121 3.46 0.18 -5.13
C LEU A 121 4.73 0.62 -5.85
N GLY A 122 5.71 1.18 -5.12
CA GLY A 122 6.97 1.64 -5.69
C GLY A 122 7.76 0.52 -6.37
N PHE A 123 7.84 -0.65 -5.74
CA PHE A 123 8.53 -1.81 -6.32
C PHE A 123 7.84 -2.27 -7.61
N ALA A 124 6.52 -2.46 -7.58
CA ALA A 124 5.73 -2.88 -8.73
C ALA A 124 5.81 -1.86 -9.89
N TYR A 125 5.89 -0.58 -9.54
CA TYR A 125 5.99 0.49 -10.51
C TYR A 125 7.36 0.55 -11.18
N LEU A 126 8.44 0.41 -10.41
CA LEU A 126 9.80 0.28 -10.95
C LEU A 126 9.93 -0.94 -11.87
N GLN A 127 9.33 -2.07 -11.48
CA GLN A 127 9.27 -3.25 -12.33
C GLN A 127 8.56 -2.97 -13.66
N SER A 128 7.43 -2.26 -13.62
CA SER A 128 6.69 -1.86 -14.82
C SER A 128 7.51 -0.92 -15.72
N ALA A 129 8.19 0.06 -15.13
CA ALA A 129 9.03 1.01 -15.86
C ALA A 129 10.23 0.30 -16.53
N ASN A 130 10.91 -0.58 -15.80
CA ASN A 130 12.09 -1.30 -16.30
C ASN A 130 11.76 -2.34 -17.39
N GLN A 131 10.54 -2.86 -17.40
CA GLN A 131 10.07 -3.83 -18.41
C GLN A 131 9.32 -3.17 -19.57
N SER A 132 9.10 -1.86 -19.52
CA SER A 132 8.42 -1.13 -20.58
C SER A 132 9.24 -1.22 -21.88
N PRO A 133 8.64 -1.68 -22.99
CA PRO A 133 9.30 -1.64 -24.30
C PRO A 133 9.40 -0.20 -24.85
N HIS A 134 8.85 0.78 -24.13
CA HIS A 134 8.87 2.19 -24.48
C HIS A 134 9.87 2.90 -23.57
N SER A 135 10.92 3.50 -24.17
CA SER A 135 11.95 4.27 -23.46
C SER A 135 11.31 5.37 -22.60
N ALA A 136 11.85 5.55 -21.38
CA ALA A 136 11.39 6.45 -20.32
C ALA A 136 10.48 7.59 -20.80
N THR A 137 9.20 7.29 -20.86
CA THR A 137 8.18 8.23 -21.33
C THR A 137 7.59 8.92 -20.11
N ARG A 138 7.12 10.16 -20.28
CA ARG A 138 6.13 10.83 -19.41
C ARG A 138 4.90 9.96 -19.05
N ALA A 139 4.80 8.77 -19.63
CA ALA A 139 3.72 7.83 -19.53
C ALA A 139 3.61 7.17 -18.17
N LEU A 140 4.64 7.23 -17.32
CA LEU A 140 4.63 6.60 -16.01
C LEU A 140 4.93 7.61 -14.89
N ALA A 141 3.91 7.95 -14.10
CA ALA A 141 4.05 8.66 -12.83
C ALA A 141 3.27 7.95 -11.72
N ILE A 142 3.82 7.95 -10.50
CA ILE A 142 3.12 7.56 -9.27
C ILE A 142 3.17 8.73 -8.29
N LEU A 143 2.04 9.06 -7.68
CA LEU A 143 1.93 9.99 -6.55
C LEU A 143 1.25 9.29 -5.38
N GLY A 144 1.56 9.74 -4.16
CA GLY A 144 1.12 9.12 -2.90
C GLY A 144 2.29 8.45 -2.18
N ASP A 145 2.00 7.54 -1.26
CA ASP A 145 3.03 6.79 -0.54
C ASP A 145 3.41 5.51 -1.32
N PRO A 146 4.63 5.42 -1.88
CA PRO A 146 5.05 4.26 -2.66
C PRO A 146 5.29 3.01 -1.81
N THR A 147 5.29 3.11 -0.48
CA THR A 147 5.48 1.97 0.44
C THR A 147 4.20 1.19 0.70
N LEU A 148 3.03 1.75 0.35
CA LEU A 148 1.75 1.06 0.45
C LEU A 148 1.66 -0.12 -0.53
N GLY A 149 0.73 -1.05 -0.27
CA GLY A 149 0.49 -2.22 -1.11
C GLY A 149 -0.94 -2.74 -0.97
N ASN A 150 -1.22 -3.91 -1.53
CA ASN A 150 -2.56 -4.50 -1.55
C ASN A 150 -3.05 -4.99 -0.18
N TYR A 151 -2.14 -5.18 0.77
CA TYR A 151 -2.44 -5.82 2.04
C TYR A 151 -2.10 -4.88 3.18
N PHE A 152 -2.95 -4.91 4.20
CA PHE A 152 -2.72 -4.26 5.47
C PHE A 152 -2.82 -5.31 6.58
N THR A 153 -1.88 -5.24 7.52
CA THR A 153 -1.91 -6.02 8.76
C THR A 153 -1.93 -5.01 9.89
N SER A 154 -3.00 -5.02 10.68
CA SER A 154 -3.10 -4.14 11.85
C SER A 154 -1.91 -4.38 12.78
N PRO A 155 -1.31 -3.33 13.36
CA PRO A 155 -0.23 -3.47 14.33
C PRO A 155 -0.74 -4.00 15.67
N VAL A 156 0.20 -4.36 16.55
CA VAL A 156 -0.09 -4.51 17.98
C VAL A 156 -0.59 -3.18 18.56
N SER A 157 -1.23 -3.20 19.72
CA SER A 157 -1.64 -1.99 20.43
C SER A 157 -1.18 -2.00 21.88
N GLY A 158 -1.16 -0.82 22.52
CA GLY A 158 -0.81 -0.70 23.93
C GLY A 158 0.60 -1.16 24.30
N LEU A 159 1.56 -1.09 23.36
CA LEU A 159 2.95 -1.46 23.62
C LEU A 159 3.52 -0.61 24.76
N LYS A 160 3.98 -1.26 25.81
CA LYS A 160 4.54 -0.62 27.00
C LYS A 160 5.65 -1.45 27.64
N VAL A 161 6.47 -0.78 28.44
CA VAL A 161 7.50 -1.41 29.26
C VAL A 161 6.96 -1.63 30.67
N SER A 162 7.16 -2.82 31.23
CA SER A 162 6.98 -3.11 32.64
C SER A 162 8.35 -3.34 33.27
N MET A 163 8.73 -2.46 34.20
CA MET A 163 9.99 -2.52 34.95
C MET A 163 9.69 -2.60 36.45
N THR A 164 10.07 -3.70 37.07
CA THR A 164 10.13 -3.89 38.53
C THR A 164 11.43 -4.62 38.88
N GLU A 165 11.72 -4.82 40.16
CA GLU A 165 12.91 -5.57 40.60
C GLU A 165 12.94 -7.00 40.04
N SER A 166 11.78 -7.64 39.84
CA SER A 166 11.65 -9.02 39.37
C SER A 166 11.14 -9.15 37.92
N GLU A 167 10.78 -8.05 37.28
CA GLU A 167 10.10 -8.07 35.98
C GLU A 167 10.64 -6.97 35.06
N ARG A 168 11.22 -7.37 33.93
CA ARG A 168 11.64 -6.47 32.85
C ARG A 168 11.13 -7.01 31.54
N ARG A 169 9.98 -6.51 31.08
CA ARG A 169 9.34 -7.01 29.84
C ARG A 169 8.63 -5.93 29.07
N LEU A 170 8.51 -6.15 27.77
CA LEU A 170 7.57 -5.46 26.90
C LEU A 170 6.23 -6.18 26.95
N ASN A 171 5.13 -5.44 26.93
CA ASN A 171 3.76 -5.97 26.88
C ASN A 171 2.96 -5.25 25.80
N TRP A 172 2.06 -5.96 25.11
CA TRP A 172 1.18 -5.41 24.09
C TRP A 172 -0.13 -6.23 23.97
N SER A 173 -1.08 -5.72 23.19
CA SER A 173 -2.28 -6.44 22.77
C SER A 173 -2.18 -6.82 21.30
N LEU A 174 -2.60 -8.04 20.97
CA LEU A 174 -2.66 -8.50 19.58
C LEU A 174 -3.91 -7.96 18.88
N PRO A 175 -3.81 -7.62 17.59
CA PRO A 175 -4.98 -7.33 16.78
C PRO A 175 -5.76 -8.61 16.46
N GLU A 176 -7.05 -8.46 16.14
CA GLU A 176 -7.88 -9.55 15.63
C GLU A 176 -7.48 -9.88 14.19
N LEU A 177 -6.76 -11.00 13.99
CA LEU A 177 -6.31 -11.47 12.69
C LEU A 177 -6.62 -12.96 12.55
N LYS A 178 -7.11 -13.38 11.37
CA LYS A 178 -7.53 -14.77 11.11
C LYS A 178 -6.38 -15.77 11.07
N GLU A 179 -5.14 -15.32 10.81
CA GLU A 179 -3.97 -16.20 10.59
C GLU A 179 -2.67 -15.53 11.07
N ILE A 180 -2.53 -15.30 12.37
CA ILE A 180 -1.28 -14.74 12.92
C ILE A 180 -0.15 -15.74 12.70
N GLU A 181 0.88 -15.30 11.99
CA GLU A 181 2.08 -16.08 11.75
C GLU A 181 2.99 -16.01 12.99
N GLY A 182 3.21 -14.81 13.53
CA GLY A 182 4.11 -14.61 14.67
C GLY A 182 4.23 -13.14 15.06
N VAL A 183 4.99 -12.90 16.13
CA VAL A 183 5.31 -11.55 16.62
C VAL A 183 6.82 -11.33 16.53
N TYR A 184 7.23 -10.18 16.03
CA TYR A 184 8.61 -9.84 15.76
C TYR A 184 9.02 -8.66 16.63
N VAL A 185 10.07 -8.85 17.42
CA VAL A 185 10.65 -7.83 18.27
C VAL A 185 11.94 -7.36 17.64
N TYR A 186 12.06 -6.06 17.45
CA TYR A 186 13.24 -5.41 16.90
C TYR A 186 13.81 -4.42 17.90
N ARG A 187 15.11 -4.17 17.80
CA ARG A 187 15.80 -3.09 18.51
C ARG A 187 16.44 -2.15 17.49
N LEU A 188 16.37 -0.85 17.74
CA LEU A 188 17.11 0.12 16.94
C LEU A 188 18.61 -0.06 17.20
N ASP A 189 19.35 -0.36 16.15
CA ASP A 189 20.80 -0.18 16.10
C ASP A 189 21.08 1.31 15.88
N GLN A 190 21.70 1.97 16.87
CA GLN A 190 21.94 3.41 16.85
C GLN A 190 23.06 3.80 15.88
N ASP A 191 24.00 2.89 15.61
CA ASP A 191 25.12 3.15 14.71
C ASP A 191 24.68 3.07 13.25
N GLN A 192 23.75 2.15 12.95
CA GLN A 192 23.20 1.93 11.61
C GLN A 192 21.89 2.69 11.34
N ASP A 193 21.36 3.39 12.35
CA ASP A 193 20.05 4.06 12.34
C ASP A 193 18.92 3.18 11.76
N ARG A 194 18.89 1.90 12.15
CA ARG A 194 17.90 0.94 11.64
C ARG A 194 17.48 -0.10 12.66
N TYR A 195 16.24 -0.57 12.55
CA TYR A 195 15.73 -1.63 13.40
C TYR A 195 16.25 -3.00 12.97
N MET A 196 16.91 -3.69 13.89
CA MET A 196 17.44 -5.04 13.73
C MET A 196 16.52 -6.04 14.42
N LEU A 197 16.22 -7.15 13.77
CA LEU A 197 15.42 -8.23 14.36
C LEU A 197 16.17 -8.79 15.55
N LEU A 198 15.49 -8.87 16.69
CA LEU A 198 16.03 -9.41 17.93
C LEU A 198 15.41 -10.76 18.26
N ASP A 199 14.10 -10.89 18.08
CA ASP A 199 13.39 -12.13 18.37
C ASP A 199 12.15 -12.33 17.49
N ARG A 200 11.78 -13.59 17.28
CA ARG A 200 10.53 -14.01 16.63
C ARG A 200 9.79 -14.94 17.58
N LEU A 201 8.68 -14.45 18.11
CA LEU A 201 7.86 -15.13 19.09
C LEU A 201 6.79 -15.96 18.41
N SER A 202 6.37 -17.03 19.08
CA SER A 202 5.27 -17.87 18.65
C SER A 202 3.94 -17.08 18.60
N THR A 203 3.00 -17.62 17.83
CA THR A 203 1.65 -17.08 17.69
C THR A 203 0.98 -16.90 19.06
N GLY A 204 0.37 -15.74 19.28
CA GLY A 204 -0.38 -15.45 20.52
C GLY A 204 0.43 -14.78 21.63
N MET A 205 1.76 -14.65 21.49
CA MET A 205 2.58 -13.99 22.50
C MET A 205 2.27 -12.48 22.60
N THR A 206 2.00 -12.02 23.82
CA THR A 206 1.67 -10.63 24.16
C THR A 206 2.74 -9.93 25.00
N GLN A 207 3.87 -10.61 25.22
CA GLN A 207 4.94 -10.13 26.07
C GLN A 207 6.30 -10.67 25.63
N TRP A 208 7.36 -9.94 25.97
CA TRP A 208 8.75 -10.35 25.72
C TRP A 208 9.68 -9.82 26.80
N THR A 209 10.52 -10.70 27.35
CA THR A 209 11.47 -10.37 28.43
C THR A 209 12.68 -9.63 27.87
N LEU A 210 13.04 -8.54 28.54
CA LEU A 210 14.20 -7.73 28.19
C LEU A 210 15.50 -8.42 28.65
N PRO A 211 16.59 -8.39 27.87
CA PRO A 211 17.91 -8.84 28.30
C PRO A 211 18.40 -8.07 29.54
N GLU A 212 19.08 -8.75 30.47
CA GLU A 212 19.55 -8.15 31.73
C GLU A 212 20.63 -7.08 31.52
N ASP A 213 21.50 -7.29 30.53
CA ASP A 213 22.68 -6.48 30.20
C ASP A 213 22.39 -5.38 29.18
N MET A 214 21.12 -5.01 29.02
CA MET A 214 20.72 -4.02 28.04
C MET A 214 21.32 -2.64 28.37
N PRO A 215 21.93 -1.93 27.40
CA PRO A 215 22.35 -0.54 27.60
C PRO A 215 21.15 0.34 27.95
N ARG A 216 21.40 1.49 28.60
CA ARG A 216 20.32 2.45 28.88
C ARG A 216 19.70 3.00 27.59
N ARG A 217 18.45 3.44 27.69
CA ARG A 217 17.74 4.20 26.65
C ARG A 217 17.75 3.51 25.27
N GLN A 218 17.15 2.33 25.19
CA GLN A 218 17.00 1.59 23.95
C GLN A 218 15.62 1.83 23.32
N ARG A 219 15.57 1.76 21.99
CA ARG A 219 14.32 1.83 21.23
C ARG A 219 13.97 0.45 20.70
N PHE A 220 12.79 -0.05 21.06
CA PHE A 220 12.25 -1.30 20.54
C PHE A 220 11.11 -1.01 19.57
N MET A 221 10.85 -1.99 18.70
CA MET A 221 9.70 -2.02 17.82
C MET A 221 9.09 -3.42 17.85
N VAL A 222 7.78 -3.50 18.00
CA VAL A 222 7.03 -4.75 17.91
C VAL A 222 6.15 -4.71 16.67
N ARG A 223 6.20 -5.80 15.89
CA ARG A 223 5.37 -6.03 14.70
C ARG A 223 4.69 -7.39 14.82
N VAL A 224 3.51 -7.51 14.24
CA VAL A 224 2.85 -8.81 14.06
C VAL A 224 2.85 -9.15 12.58
N ALA A 225 3.01 -10.42 12.23
CA ALA A 225 2.82 -10.89 10.87
C ALA A 225 1.58 -11.77 10.79
N ARG A 226 0.93 -11.76 9.62
CA ARG A 226 -0.09 -12.74 9.26
C ARG A 226 0.23 -13.40 7.95
N TRP A 227 -0.27 -14.60 7.76
CA TRP A 227 -0.26 -15.23 6.44
C TRP A 227 -1.24 -14.53 5.50
N ILE A 228 -0.79 -14.32 4.27
CA ILE A 228 -1.61 -13.85 3.16
C ILE A 228 -1.66 -14.96 2.12
N HIS A 229 -2.86 -15.34 1.74
CA HIS A 229 -3.12 -16.25 0.64
C HIS A 229 -3.62 -15.44 -0.55
N SER A 230 -2.82 -15.38 -1.60
CA SER A 230 -3.14 -14.67 -2.84
C SER A 230 -3.06 -15.61 -4.05
N SER A 231 -3.57 -15.18 -5.19
CA SER A 231 -3.37 -15.90 -6.46
C SER A 231 -1.92 -15.92 -6.93
N SER A 232 -1.05 -15.09 -6.36
CA SER A 232 0.38 -15.06 -6.67
C SER A 232 1.25 -15.84 -5.67
N GLY A 233 0.64 -16.49 -4.68
CA GLY A 233 1.34 -17.30 -3.67
C GLY A 233 0.95 -16.96 -2.22
N VAL A 234 1.66 -17.60 -1.29
CA VAL A 234 1.48 -17.45 0.16
C VAL A 234 2.72 -16.82 0.77
N PHE A 235 2.54 -15.80 1.61
CA PHE A 235 3.64 -15.09 2.25
C PHE A 235 3.21 -14.46 3.59
N ALA A 236 4.19 -14.14 4.45
CA ALA A 236 3.95 -13.45 5.71
C ALA A 236 3.98 -11.92 5.47
N HIS A 237 2.91 -11.22 5.86
CA HIS A 237 2.79 -9.77 5.74
C HIS A 237 2.88 -9.10 7.11
N LEU A 238 3.97 -8.37 7.34
CA LEU A 238 4.25 -7.66 8.59
C LEU A 238 3.38 -6.40 8.71
N SER A 239 2.89 -6.13 9.92
CA SER A 239 2.23 -4.88 10.28
C SER A 239 3.19 -3.68 10.25
N PRO A 240 2.69 -2.43 10.30
CA PRO A 240 3.48 -1.32 10.78
C PRO A 240 4.09 -1.60 12.16
N GLY A 241 5.22 -0.97 12.47
CA GLY A 241 5.88 -1.10 13.76
C GLY A 241 5.31 -0.17 14.82
N VAL A 242 5.08 -0.72 16.02
CA VAL A 242 4.81 0.10 17.21
C VAL A 242 6.10 0.17 18.01
N THR A 243 6.51 1.38 18.39
CA THR A 243 7.80 1.61 19.03
C THR A 243 7.64 2.00 20.49
N VAL A 244 8.66 1.69 21.29
CA VAL A 244 8.73 2.10 22.70
C VAL A 244 10.19 2.36 23.09
N VAL A 245 10.40 3.30 23.99
CA VAL A 245 11.71 3.57 24.60
C VAL A 245 11.77 2.86 25.95
N VAL A 246 12.85 2.15 26.20
CA VAL A 246 13.19 1.54 27.49
C VAL A 246 14.38 2.32 28.06
N ASP A 247 14.22 2.97 29.20
CA ASP A 247 15.28 3.74 29.87
C ASP A 247 16.20 2.89 30.74
#